data_AF-A0A553PQ99-F1
#
_entry.id   AF-A0A553PQ99-F1
#
_cell.length_a   1.000
_cell.length_b   1.000
_cell.length_c   1.000
_cell.angle_alpha   90.00
_cell.angle_beta   90.00
_cell.angle_gamma   90.00
#
_symmetry.space_group_name_H-M   'P 1'
#
loop_
_entity.id
_entity.type
_entity.pdbx_description
1 polymer ?
#
loop_
_entity_poly.entity_id
_entity_poly.type
_entity_poly.pdbx_seq_one_letter_code
_entity_poly.pdbx_strand_id
1 'polypeptide(L)' 'MFCNERGKEVLNYTYPEISACGCCSTDNHYLAFIAGNDLCTMATEFMCHVFYCANQAKARDVISTIAEGFERTQNAV' A
#
# COMPACT_ATOMS: atom_id res chain seq x y z
N MET A 1 -5.18 -1.13 8.00
CA MET A 1 -4.73 0.21 8.47
C MET A 1 -5.80 0.79 9.39
N PHE A 2 -5.44 1.33 10.54
CA PHE A 2 -6.40 1.79 11.56
C PHE A 2 -6.27 3.28 11.85
N CYS A 3 -7.39 3.93 12.16
CA CYS A 3 -7.42 5.30 12.67
C CYS A 3 -7.03 5.28 14.15
N ASN A 4 -5.93 5.95 14.51
CA ASN A 4 -5.44 5.97 15.89
C ASN A 4 -6.43 6.55 16.91
N GLU A 5 -7.24 7.53 16.51
CA GLU A 5 -8.16 8.21 17.43
C GLU A 5 -9.42 7.38 17.73
N ARG A 6 -9.91 6.62 16.74
CA ARG A 6 -11.19 5.89 16.83
C ARG A 6 -11.02 4.38 16.92
N GLY A 7 -9.81 3.85 16.72
CA GLY A 7 -9.53 2.41 16.61
C GLY A 7 -10.22 1.73 15.42
N LYS A 8 -10.86 2.50 14.54
CA LYS A 8 -11.64 1.98 13.42
C LYS A 8 -10.70 1.62 12.27
N GLU A 9 -10.93 0.48 11.66
CA GLU A 9 -10.28 0.11 10.40
C GLU A 9 -10.65 1.11 9.31
N VAL A 10 -9.62 1.66 8.66
CA VAL A 10 -9.76 2.66 7.59
C VAL A 10 -9.61 1.99 6.23
N LEU A 11 -8.64 1.08 6.11
CA LEU A 11 -8.33 0.39 4.86
C LEU A 11 -7.88 -1.04 5.17
N ASN A 12 -8.41 -2.00 4.42
CA ASN A 12 -8.03 -3.40 4.47
C ASN A 12 -7.95 -3.93 3.04
N TYR A 13 -6.74 -4.22 2.58
CA TYR A 13 -6.49 -4.85 1.30
C TYR A 13 -5.54 -6.01 1.51
N THR A 14 -5.85 -7.13 0.89
CA THR A 14 -4.97 -8.29 0.77
C THR A 14 -3.93 -8.05 -0.32
N TYR A 15 -2.75 -8.68 -0.21
CA TYR A 15 -1.68 -8.50 -1.21
C TYR A 15 -2.13 -8.75 -2.66
N PRO A 16 -2.96 -9.77 -2.96
CA PRO A 16 -3.45 -9.99 -4.33
C PRO A 16 -4.38 -8.88 -4.86
N GLU A 17 -4.95 -8.04 -4.00
CA GLU A 17 -5.76 -6.87 -4.40
C GLU A 17 -4.89 -5.64 -4.66
N ILE A 18 -3.66 -5.61 -4.16
CA ILE A 18 -2.73 -4.51 -4.40
C ILE A 18 -1.95 -4.82 -5.69
N SER A 19 -1.87 -3.87 -6.61
CA SER A 19 -1.19 -4.03 -7.91
C SER A 19 0.20 -3.39 -7.94
N ALA A 20 0.40 -2.32 -7.16
CA ALA A 20 1.66 -1.59 -7.11
C ALA A 20 1.77 -0.80 -5.81
N CYS A 21 3.00 -0.53 -5.38
CA CYS A 21 3.31 0.39 -4.30
C CYS A 21 4.54 1.24 -4.67
N GLY A 22 4.65 2.44 -4.10
CA GLY A 22 5.81 3.29 -4.31
C GLY A 22 5.86 4.48 -3.36
N CYS A 23 7.00 5.15 -3.37
CA CYS A 23 7.18 6.45 -2.73
C CYS A 23 7.70 7.45 -3.76
N CYS A 24 7.42 8.73 -3.55
CA CYS A 24 7.92 9.77 -4.44
C CYS A 24 9.45 9.90 -4.28
N SER A 25 10.17 9.83 -5.41
CA SER A 25 11.65 9.85 -5.43
C SER A 25 12.24 11.21 -5.10
N THR A 26 11.52 12.29 -5.38
CA THR A 26 11.92 13.67 -5.05
C THR A 26 11.44 14.11 -3.66
N ASP A 27 10.33 13.55 -3.18
CA ASP A 27 9.75 13.88 -1.88
C ASP A 27 9.31 12.63 -1.11
N ASN A 28 10.21 12.09 -0.28
CA ASN A 28 9.98 10.84 0.47
C ASN A 28 8.94 10.97 1.59
N HIS A 29 8.22 12.09 1.73
CA HIS A 29 7.09 12.16 2.65
C HIS A 29 5.84 11.50 2.09
N TYR A 30 5.74 11.35 0.76
CA TYR A 30 4.58 10.76 0.12
C TYR A 30 4.83 9.31 -0.24
N LEU A 31 3.90 8.46 0.21
CA LEU A 31 3.82 7.07 -0.17
C LEU A 31 2.48 6.78 -0.82
N ALA A 32 2.44 5.83 -1.73
CA ALA A 32 1.21 5.42 -2.39
C ALA A 32 1.19 3.93 -2.68
N PHE A 33 -0.02 3.39 -2.76
CA PHE A 33 -0.26 2.06 -3.33
C PHE A 33 -1.54 2.06 -4.15
N ILE A 34 -1.60 1.18 -5.14
CA ILE A 34 -2.74 1.03 -6.03
C ILE A 34 -3.40 -0.30 -5.71
N ALA A 35 -4.69 -0.28 -5.39
CA ALA A 35 -5.47 -1.48 -5.11
C ALA A 35 -6.66 -1.58 -6.05
N GLY A 36 -6.97 -2.81 -6.48
CA GLY A 36 -8.18 -3.14 -7.21
C GLY A 36 -9.42 -3.08 -6.32
N ASN A 37 -10.59 -2.98 -6.94
CA ASN A 37 -11.87 -3.21 -6.28
C ASN A 37 -12.13 -4.69 -5.93
N ASP A 38 -11.29 -5.60 -6.44
CA ASP A 38 -11.23 -7.04 -6.18
C ASP A 38 -9.76 -7.49 -6.38
N LEU A 39 -9.49 -8.79 -6.38
CA LEU A 39 -8.22 -9.39 -6.77
C LEU A 39 -7.74 -8.82 -8.10
N CYS A 40 -6.46 -8.51 -8.24
CA CYS A 40 -5.91 -7.87 -9.44
C CYS A 40 -6.19 -8.63 -10.75
N THR A 41 -6.44 -9.94 -10.69
CA THR A 41 -6.80 -10.78 -11.85
C THR A 41 -8.24 -10.59 -12.33
N MET A 42 -9.12 -10.10 -11.46
CA MET A 42 -10.56 -9.90 -11.70
C MET A 42 -10.98 -8.43 -11.59
N ALA A 43 -10.12 -7.58 -11.03
CA ALA A 43 -10.37 -6.17 -10.81
C ALA A 43 -10.65 -5.44 -12.13
N THR A 44 -11.68 -4.61 -12.12
CA THR A 44 -12.10 -3.77 -13.24
C THR A 44 -11.78 -2.30 -13.00
N GLU A 45 -11.57 -1.93 -11.73
CA GLU A 45 -11.25 -0.58 -11.30
C GLU A 45 -10.09 -0.63 -10.32
N PHE A 46 -9.18 0.35 -10.43
CA PHE A 46 -8.03 0.49 -9.56
C PHE A 46 -8.05 1.87 -8.92
N MET A 47 -7.84 1.92 -7.61
CA MET A 47 -7.77 3.15 -6.84
C MET A 47 -6.37 3.34 -6.27
N CYS A 48 -5.78 4.50 -6.58
CA CYS A 48 -4.51 4.92 -6.01
C CYS A 48 -4.75 5.62 -4.67
N HIS A 49 -4.20 5.03 -3.60
CA HIS A 49 -4.23 5.60 -2.26
C HIS A 49 -2.91 6.31 -1.99
N VAL A 50 -2.95 7.61 -1.74
CA VAL A 50 -1.77 8.43 -1.47
C VAL A 50 -1.80 8.91 -0.02
N PHE A 51 -0.70 8.71 0.70
CA PHE A 51 -0.55 9.12 2.09
C PHE A 51 0.67 10.02 2.25
N TYR A 52 0.54 10.98 3.16
CA TYR A 52 1.63 11.81 3.62
C TYR A 52 2.11 11.32 4.98
N CYS A 53 3.43 11.28 5.16
CA CYS A 53 4.09 10.97 6.41
C CYS A 53 5.11 12.06 6.71
N ALA A 54 5.01 12.71 7.88
CA ALA A 54 5.97 13.72 8.30
C ALA A 54 7.39 13.16 8.53
N ASN A 55 7.54 11.84 8.69
CA ASN A 55 8.82 11.17 8.86
C ASN A 55 9.15 10.35 7.60
N GLN A 56 10.10 10.85 6.81
CA GLN A 56 10.52 10.21 5.56
C GLN A 56 11.06 8.80 5.73
N ALA A 57 11.81 8.53 6.81
CA ALA A 57 12.34 7.20 7.07
C ALA A 57 11.20 6.21 7.30
N LYS A 58 10.20 6.60 8.09
CA LYS A 58 8.99 5.77 8.29
C LYS A 58 8.21 5.56 6.99
N ALA A 59 8.10 6.58 6.14
CA ALA A 59 7.42 6.46 4.86
C ALA A 59 8.08 5.39 3.97
N ARG A 60 9.42 5.41 3.92
CA ARG A 60 10.21 4.40 3.20
C ARG A 60 10.07 3.02 3.83
N ASP A 61 10.19 2.90 5.15
CA ASP A 61 10.06 1.62 5.85
C ASP A 61 8.70 0.96 5.59
N VAL A 62 7.62 1.76 5.57
CA VAL A 62 6.27 1.26 5.23
C VAL A 62 6.21 0.73 3.80
N ILE A 63 6.74 1.48 2.82
CA ILE A 63 6.75 1.03 1.43
C ILE A 63 7.63 -0.19 1.22
N SER A 64 8.82 -0.24 1.84
CA SER A 64 9.69 -1.42 1.80
C SER A 64 8.98 -2.64 2.38
N THR A 65 8.28 -2.49 3.50
CA THR A 65 7.51 -3.59 4.11
C THR A 65 6.41 -4.10 3.19
N ILE A 66 5.70 -3.20 2.49
CA ILE A 66 4.67 -3.60 1.50
C ILE A 66 5.33 -4.33 0.33
N ALA A 67 6.44 -3.80 -0.21
CA ALA A 67 7.17 -4.41 -1.31
C ALA A 67 7.72 -5.81 -0.96
N GLU A 68 8.27 -5.99 0.24
CA GLU A 68 8.71 -7.30 0.74
C GLU A 68 7.54 -8.28 0.88
N GLY A 69 6.37 -7.79 1.30
CA GLY A 69 5.15 -8.58 1.36
C GLY A 69 4.67 -9.06 -0.01
N PHE A 70 4.85 -8.23 -1.05
CA PHE A 70 4.63 -8.61 -2.44
C PHE A 70 5.56 -9.73 -2.89
N GLU A 71 6.87 -9.58 -2.69
CA GLU A 71 7.84 -10.61 -3.10
C GLU A 71 7.54 -11.97 -2.46
N ARG A 72 7.06 -11.96 -1.21
CA ARG A 72 6.67 -13.18 -0.49
C ARG A 72 5.40 -13.83 -1.04
N THR A 73 4.47 -13.05 -1.57
CA THR A 73 3.16 -13.54 -2.04
C THR A 73 3.14 -13.82 -3.55
N GLN A 74 3.98 -13.15 -4.34
CA GLN A 74 4.12 -13.37 -5.78
C GLN A 74 4.66 -14.78 -6.12
N ASN A 75 5.38 -15.41 -5.21
CA ASN A 75 5.94 -16.76 -5.36
C ASN A 75 5.15 -17.85 -4.62
N ALA A 76 3.99 -17.53 -4.04
CA ALA A 76 3.16 -18.50 -3.31
C ALA A 76 2.15 -19.26 -4.20
N VAL A 77 2.43 -19.34 -5.51
CA VAL A 77 1.62 -20.06 -6.51
C VAL A 77 2.20 -21.44 -6.77
#